data_AF-A0A7C4THR4-F1
#
_entry.id   AF-A0A7C4THR4-F1
#
_cell.length_a   1.000
_cell.length_b   1.000
_cell.length_c   1.000
_cell.angle_alpha   90.00
_cell.angle_beta   90.00
_cell.angle_gamma   90.00
#
_symmetry.space_group_name_H-M   'P 1'
#
loop_
_entity.id
_entity.type
_entity.pdbx_description
1 polymer ?
#
loop_
_entity_poly.entity_id
_entity_poly.type
_entity_poly.pdbx_seq_one_letter_code
_entity_poly.pdbx_strand_id
1 'polypeptide(L)'
;MEEDGQNGYHRMLTRIEEMNRYRGLLALQEEISKMHGKYPFSVYANIKGRLSEKLRVFEDPDCAEVGLKILFMNGSRINVEEADCINARERGMKLPNYLYIKYPNAVDFEIPSGPIKGQISHAEAAPEGGEPKKTKDFYIAVDVFKSRVEYMIRLVDRMEALYAGMIPAIVDIIREIGKNLRELYRRLVALRA
;
A
#
# COMPACT_ATOMS: atom_id res chain seq x y z
N MET A 1 -27.24 -11.84 -0.37
CA MET A 1 -26.43 -10.68 -0.80
C MET A 1 -24.94 -10.94 -0.57
N GLU A 2 -24.42 -12.12 -0.92
CA GLU A 2 -23.02 -12.51 -0.65
C GLU A 2 -22.18 -12.66 -1.94
N GLU A 3 -22.82 -12.80 -3.10
CA GLU A 3 -22.12 -13.03 -4.38
C GLU A 3 -21.41 -11.78 -4.94
N ASP A 4 -21.87 -10.57 -4.61
CA ASP A 4 -21.25 -9.32 -5.08
C ASP A 4 -19.92 -9.01 -4.34
N GLY A 5 -19.77 -9.52 -3.11
CA GLY A 5 -18.60 -9.30 -2.26
C GLY A 5 -17.36 -10.10 -2.71
N GLN A 6 -17.55 -11.37 -3.08
CA GLN A 6 -16.46 -12.25 -3.54
C GLN A 6 -15.95 -11.86 -4.93
N ASN A 7 -16.84 -11.48 -5.85
CA ASN A 7 -16.45 -11.01 -7.18
C ASN A 7 -15.67 -9.69 -7.14
N GLY A 8 -16.07 -8.75 -6.27
CA GLY A 8 -15.34 -7.50 -6.05
C GLY A 8 -13.92 -7.71 -5.49
N TYR A 9 -13.77 -8.66 -4.56
CA TYR A 9 -12.48 -9.00 -3.96
C TYR A 9 -11.50 -9.59 -4.98
N HIS A 10 -11.89 -10.64 -5.71
CA HIS A 10 -11.01 -11.27 -6.71
C HIS A 10 -10.62 -10.29 -7.82
N ARG A 11 -11.58 -9.50 -8.32
CA ARG A 11 -11.31 -8.47 -9.32
C ARG A 11 -10.27 -7.45 -8.85
N MET A 12 -10.31 -7.05 -7.57
CA MET A 12 -9.36 -6.07 -7.05
C MET A 12 -7.96 -6.66 -6.88
N LEU A 13 -7.85 -7.92 -6.45
CA LEU A 13 -6.57 -8.61 -6.37
C LEU A 13 -5.93 -8.79 -7.75
N THR A 14 -6.69 -9.25 -8.74
CA THR A 14 -6.21 -9.38 -10.13
C THR A 14 -5.75 -8.03 -10.67
N ARG A 15 -6.50 -6.94 -10.43
CA ARG A 15 -6.07 -5.59 -10.81
C ARG A 15 -4.76 -5.17 -10.15
N ILE A 16 -4.55 -5.48 -8.86
CA ILE A 16 -3.28 -5.20 -8.19
C ILE A 16 -2.16 -6.00 -8.85
N GLU A 17 -2.36 -7.29 -9.08
CA GLU A 17 -1.37 -8.20 -9.66
C GLU A 17 -0.96 -7.83 -11.08
N GLU A 18 -1.91 -7.36 -11.90
CA GLU A 18 -1.66 -6.95 -13.29
C GLU A 18 -1.12 -5.52 -13.40
N MET A 19 -1.39 -4.65 -12.42
CA MET A 19 -0.98 -3.24 -12.47
C MET A 19 0.51 -3.09 -12.22
N ASN A 20 1.28 -2.88 -13.28
CA ASN A 20 2.74 -2.76 -13.19
C ASN A 20 3.25 -1.32 -13.21
N ARG A 21 2.35 -0.34 -13.07
CA ARG A 21 2.68 1.08 -13.09
C ARG A 21 2.51 1.72 -11.71
N TYR A 22 3.47 2.55 -11.32
CA TYR A 22 3.47 3.18 -9.99
C TYR A 22 2.26 4.09 -9.78
N ARG A 23 1.97 5.00 -10.73
CA ARG A 23 0.78 5.86 -10.61
C ARG A 23 -0.52 5.07 -10.64
N GLY A 24 -0.57 3.99 -11.41
CA GLY A 24 -1.72 3.08 -11.44
C GLY A 24 -1.99 2.43 -10.08
N LEU A 25 -0.94 2.01 -9.37
CA LEU A 25 -1.06 1.47 -8.01
C LEU A 25 -1.48 2.54 -7.00
N LEU A 26 -1.00 3.78 -7.12
CA LEU A 26 -1.46 4.89 -6.28
C LEU A 26 -2.95 5.19 -6.50
N ALA A 27 -3.42 5.18 -7.75
CA ALA A 27 -4.85 5.34 -8.04
C ALA A 27 -5.68 4.20 -7.43
N LEU A 28 -5.21 2.95 -7.53
CA LEU A 28 -5.85 1.81 -6.86
C LEU A 28 -5.88 1.98 -5.33
N GLN A 29 -4.87 2.61 -4.72
CA GLN A 29 -4.86 2.90 -3.29
C GLN A 29 -6.04 3.77 -2.87
N GLU A 30 -6.36 4.79 -3.65
CA GLU A 30 -7.51 5.66 -3.40
C GLU A 30 -8.84 4.89 -3.58
N GLU A 31 -8.94 4.05 -4.62
CA GLU A 31 -10.11 3.18 -4.83
C GLU A 31 -10.33 2.21 -3.66
N ILE A 32 -9.26 1.53 -3.23
CA ILE A 32 -9.31 0.58 -2.12
C ILE A 32 -9.66 1.29 -0.81
N SER A 33 -9.16 2.50 -0.58
CA SER A 33 -9.51 3.28 0.61
C SER A 33 -11.01 3.57 0.71
N LYS A 34 -11.71 3.74 -0.41
CA LYS A 34 -13.17 3.92 -0.47
C LYS A 34 -13.97 2.62 -0.19
N MET A 35 -13.31 1.47 -0.15
CA MET A 35 -13.91 0.18 0.22
C MET A 35 -13.96 -0.02 1.75
N HIS A 36 -13.30 0.85 2.52
CA HIS A 36 -13.32 0.78 3.98
C HIS A 36 -14.76 0.83 4.51
N GLY A 37 -15.14 -0.14 5.33
CA GLY A 37 -16.50 -0.28 5.88
C GLY A 37 -17.54 -0.91 4.94
N LYS A 38 -17.21 -1.15 3.66
CA LYS A 38 -18.08 -1.87 2.70
C LYS A 38 -17.81 -3.38 2.67
N TYR A 39 -16.61 -3.79 3.06
CA TYR A 39 -16.17 -5.18 3.07
C TYR A 39 -15.75 -5.59 4.48
N PRO A 40 -15.79 -6.90 4.81
CA PRO A 40 -15.20 -7.42 6.03
C PRO A 40 -13.75 -6.96 6.19
N PHE A 41 -13.35 -6.64 7.42
CA PHE A 41 -12.01 -6.10 7.70
C PHE A 41 -10.89 -7.00 7.18
N SER A 42 -11.02 -8.32 7.30
CA SER A 42 -10.05 -9.30 6.80
C SER A 42 -9.81 -9.19 5.29
N VAL A 43 -10.89 -9.02 4.52
CA VAL A 43 -10.87 -8.87 3.06
C VAL A 43 -10.20 -7.55 2.67
N TYR A 44 -10.61 -6.45 3.30
CA TYR A 44 -10.04 -5.13 3.06
C TYR A 44 -8.55 -5.08 3.42
N ALA A 45 -8.17 -5.63 4.59
CA ALA A 45 -6.79 -5.67 5.06
C ALA A 45 -5.89 -6.47 4.12
N ASN A 46 -6.39 -7.59 3.58
CA ASN A 46 -5.63 -8.38 2.61
C ASN A 46 -5.39 -7.61 1.31
N ILE A 47 -6.44 -7.01 0.71
CA ILE A 47 -6.30 -6.19 -0.50
C ILE A 47 -5.28 -5.06 -0.28
N LYS A 48 -5.43 -4.34 0.85
CA LYS A 48 -4.53 -3.24 1.21
C LYS A 48 -3.09 -3.72 1.42
N GLY A 49 -2.92 -4.88 2.05
CA GLY A 49 -1.61 -5.52 2.24
C GLY A 49 -0.94 -5.84 0.92
N ARG A 50 -1.65 -6.50 -0.02
CA ARG A 50 -1.14 -6.82 -1.35
C ARG A 50 -0.73 -5.59 -2.15
N LEU A 51 -1.55 -4.54 -2.11
CA LEU A 51 -1.20 -3.28 -2.74
C LEU A 51 0.07 -2.68 -2.13
N SER A 52 0.17 -2.67 -0.80
CA SER A 52 1.33 -2.13 -0.09
C SER A 52 2.61 -2.91 -0.38
N GLU A 53 2.53 -4.24 -0.47
CA GLU A 53 3.64 -5.10 -0.86
C GLU A 53 4.14 -4.73 -2.26
N LYS A 54 3.21 -4.56 -3.21
CA LYS A 54 3.55 -4.20 -4.59
C LYS A 54 4.11 -2.77 -4.72
N LEU A 55 3.55 -1.80 -3.99
CA LEU A 55 4.10 -0.44 -3.93
C LEU A 55 5.52 -0.43 -3.34
N ARG A 56 5.82 -1.29 -2.36
CA ARG A 56 7.16 -1.37 -1.77
C ARG A 56 8.23 -1.74 -2.80
N VAL A 57 7.90 -2.55 -3.80
CA VAL A 57 8.81 -2.88 -4.91
C VAL A 57 9.23 -1.63 -5.70
N PHE A 58 8.41 -0.59 -5.74
CA PHE A 58 8.80 0.69 -6.35
C PHE A 58 9.54 1.58 -5.36
N GLU A 59 9.08 1.64 -4.11
CA GLU A 59 9.54 2.64 -3.14
C GLU A 59 10.90 2.30 -2.52
N ASP A 60 11.15 1.02 -2.26
CA ASP A 60 12.34 0.48 -1.62
C ASP A 60 12.70 -0.90 -2.23
N PRO A 61 13.09 -0.94 -3.52
CA PRO A 61 13.57 -2.16 -4.14
C PRO A 61 14.94 -2.57 -3.61
N ASP A 62 15.29 -3.83 -3.80
CA ASP A 62 16.70 -4.24 -3.70
C ASP A 62 17.49 -3.58 -4.84
N CYS A 63 18.45 -2.72 -4.49
CA CYS A 63 19.21 -1.96 -5.46
C CYS A 63 20.05 -2.85 -6.39
N ALA A 64 20.49 -4.03 -5.92
CA ALA A 64 21.26 -4.96 -6.74
C ALA A 64 20.42 -5.59 -7.88
N GLU A 65 19.10 -5.64 -7.71
CA GLU A 65 18.15 -6.25 -8.66
C GLU A 65 17.14 -5.23 -9.20
N VAL A 66 17.47 -3.93 -9.20
CA VAL A 66 16.54 -2.87 -9.60
C VAL A 66 16.23 -2.95 -11.10
N GLY A 67 15.18 -3.70 -11.45
CA GLY A 67 14.74 -3.90 -12.83
C GLY A 67 13.75 -2.86 -13.35
N LEU A 68 13.52 -1.75 -12.63
CA LEU A 68 12.46 -0.79 -12.95
C LEU A 68 12.74 0.01 -14.23
N LYS A 69 11.69 0.44 -14.92
CA LYS A 69 11.77 1.30 -16.10
C LYS A 69 11.07 2.63 -15.86
N ILE A 70 11.72 3.71 -16.29
CA ILE A 70 11.18 5.07 -16.31
C ILE A 70 10.46 5.28 -17.64
N LEU A 71 9.21 5.75 -17.60
CA LEU A 71 8.42 6.09 -18.77
C LEU A 71 8.41 7.60 -18.95
N PHE A 72 8.67 8.08 -20.16
CA PHE A 72 8.68 9.49 -20.50
C PHE A 72 7.48 9.86 -21.39
N MET A 73 7.17 11.16 -21.49
CA MET A 73 6.05 11.67 -22.31
C MET A 73 6.15 11.29 -23.79
N ASN A 74 7.37 11.18 -24.31
CA ASN A 74 7.64 10.77 -25.68
C ASN A 74 7.48 9.24 -25.91
N GLY A 75 7.07 8.48 -24.90
CA GLY A 75 6.94 7.02 -24.97
C GLY A 75 8.26 6.26 -24.82
N SER A 76 9.39 6.96 -24.66
CA SER A 76 10.69 6.32 -24.41
C SER A 76 10.74 5.68 -23.02
N ARG A 77 11.60 4.66 -22.90
CA ARG A 77 11.82 3.91 -21.66
C ARG A 77 13.30 3.81 -21.35
N ILE A 78 13.67 4.13 -20.12
CA ILE A 78 15.05 4.00 -19.61
C ILE A 78 15.03 3.11 -18.38
N ASN A 79 16.00 2.21 -18.24
CA ASN A 79 16.13 1.39 -17.04
C ASN A 79 16.64 2.25 -15.89
N VAL A 80 16.10 2.03 -14.70
CA VAL A 80 16.63 2.63 -13.48
C VAL A 80 17.98 2.00 -13.19
N GLU A 81 18.98 2.83 -12.92
CA GLU A 81 20.33 2.37 -12.58
C GLU A 81 20.42 2.01 -11.08
N GLU A 82 21.27 1.06 -10.74
CA GLU A 82 21.59 0.72 -9.35
C GLU A 82 22.04 1.96 -8.56
N ALA A 83 22.85 2.83 -9.19
CA ALA A 83 23.29 4.08 -8.62
C ALA A 83 22.11 5.00 -8.22
N ASP A 84 21.02 5.02 -8.99
CA ASP A 84 19.84 5.82 -8.66
C ASP A 84 19.11 5.29 -7.43
N CYS A 85 19.06 3.97 -7.27
CA CYS A 85 18.52 3.33 -6.07
C CYS A 85 19.34 3.63 -4.82
N ILE A 86 20.67 3.48 -4.90
CA ILE A 86 21.58 3.76 -3.77
C ILE A 86 21.47 5.23 -3.37
N ASN A 87 21.52 6.15 -4.34
CA ASN A 87 21.41 7.58 -4.08
C ASN A 87 20.06 7.98 -3.44
N ALA A 88 18.96 7.35 -3.84
CA ALA A 88 17.66 7.59 -3.22
C ALA A 88 17.67 7.17 -1.74
N ARG A 89 18.24 6.00 -1.44
CA ARG A 89 18.35 5.44 -0.09
C ARG A 89 19.26 6.26 0.81
N GLU A 90 20.43 6.67 0.34
CA GLU A 90 21.36 7.53 1.09
C GLU A 90 20.74 8.88 1.45
N ARG A 91 19.86 9.40 0.59
CA ARG A 91 19.11 10.64 0.83
C ARG A 91 17.86 10.44 1.68
N GLY A 92 17.57 9.22 2.13
CA GLY A 92 16.38 8.88 2.92
C GLY A 92 15.06 9.10 2.16
N MET A 93 15.09 9.03 0.83
CA MET A 93 13.92 9.23 -0.03
C MET A 93 13.46 7.92 -0.67
N LYS A 94 12.16 7.82 -0.95
CA LYS A 94 11.62 6.75 -1.79
C LYS A 94 12.17 6.89 -3.21
N LEU A 95 12.50 5.77 -3.84
CA LEU A 95 13.06 5.76 -5.20
C LEU A 95 12.21 6.54 -6.23
N PRO A 96 10.87 6.41 -6.29
CA PRO A 96 10.04 7.17 -7.24
C PRO A 96 10.18 8.68 -7.08
N ASN A 97 10.30 9.17 -5.84
CA ASN A 97 10.47 10.59 -5.54
C ASN A 97 11.83 11.09 -6.03
N TYR A 98 12.89 10.30 -5.80
CA TYR A 98 14.22 10.61 -6.31
C TYR A 98 14.23 10.66 -7.85
N LEU A 99 13.61 9.68 -8.50
CA LEU A 99 13.55 9.60 -9.96
C LEU A 99 12.77 10.77 -10.58
N TYR A 100 11.68 11.24 -9.97
CA TYR A 100 10.99 12.44 -10.46
C TYR A 100 11.84 13.71 -10.36
N ILE A 101 12.73 13.80 -9.36
CA ILE A 101 13.67 14.91 -9.22
C ILE A 101 14.79 14.82 -10.28
N LYS A 102 15.39 13.63 -10.45
CA LYS A 102 16.48 13.40 -11.42
C LYS A 102 15.99 13.48 -12.86
N TYR A 103 14.77 13.02 -13.13
CA TYR A 103 14.16 12.96 -14.46
C TYR A 103 12.82 13.73 -14.48
N PRO A 104 12.84 15.07 -14.63
CA PRO A 104 11.64 15.91 -14.56
C PRO A 104 10.57 15.57 -15.62
N ASN A 105 10.98 14.97 -16.73
CA ASN A 105 10.10 14.56 -17.83
C ASN A 105 9.53 13.13 -17.66
N ALA A 106 9.84 12.47 -16.53
CA ALA A 106 9.28 11.16 -16.22
C ALA A 106 7.77 11.28 -15.96
N VAL A 107 7.00 10.45 -16.64
CA VAL A 107 5.54 10.36 -16.51
C VAL A 107 5.16 9.28 -15.50
N ASP A 108 5.83 8.14 -15.53
CA ASP A 108 5.52 7.00 -14.65
C ASP A 108 6.72 6.05 -14.54
N PHE A 109 6.58 5.04 -13.70
CA PHE A 109 7.54 3.96 -13.53
C PHE A 109 6.85 2.61 -13.72
N GLU A 110 7.54 1.65 -14.34
CA GLU A 110 7.01 0.34 -14.66
C GLU A 110 7.93 -0.78 -14.18
N ILE A 111 7.34 -1.79 -13.55
CA ILE A 111 8.00 -3.09 -13.37
C ILE A 111 7.88 -3.83 -14.70
N PRO A 112 8.99 -4.27 -15.32
CA PRO A 112 8.93 -5.02 -16.56
C PRO A 112 8.11 -6.28 -16.37
N SER A 113 6.95 -6.35 -17.02
CA SER A 113 6.21 -7.59 -17.16
C SER A 113 6.90 -8.43 -18.25
N GLY A 114 7.55 -9.52 -17.89
CA GLY A 114 7.99 -10.49 -18.88
C GLY A 114 8.41 -11.85 -18.30
N PRO A 115 8.13 -12.96 -18.99
CA PRO A 115 9.15 -13.96 -19.18
C PRO A 115 10.20 -13.39 -20.15
N ILE A 116 11.47 -13.46 -19.75
CA ILE A 116 12.60 -12.94 -20.52
C ILE A 116 12.68 -13.69 -21.84
N LYS A 117 12.62 -12.98 -22.98
CA LYS A 117 12.91 -13.56 -24.30
C LYS A 117 14.40 -13.91 -24.37
N GLY A 118 14.69 -15.20 -24.29
CA GLY A 118 15.88 -15.84 -24.85
C GLY A 118 15.45 -17.20 -25.41
N GLN A 119 15.31 -17.29 -26.73
CA GLN A 119 15.22 -18.58 -27.42
C GLN A 119 16.54 -19.34 -27.18
N ILE A 120 16.49 -20.46 -26.47
CA ILE A 120 17.33 -21.61 -26.76
C ILE A 120 16.39 -22.81 -26.79
N SER A 121 16.16 -23.30 -28.01
CA SER A 121 15.57 -24.60 -28.27
C SER A 121 16.56 -25.70 -27.88
N HIS A 122 16.03 -26.84 -27.42
CA HIS A 122 16.68 -28.10 -27.03
C HIS A 122 17.35 -28.09 -25.64
N ALA A 123 17.16 -29.07 -24.75
CA ALA A 123 16.72 -30.46 -24.95
C ALA A 123 15.93 -30.98 -23.73
N GLU A 124 15.10 -31.99 -24.01
CA GLU A 124 14.50 -32.88 -23.01
C GLU A 124 15.55 -33.53 -22.12
N ALA A 125 15.31 -33.53 -20.81
CA ALA A 125 15.71 -34.64 -19.94
C ALA A 125 14.68 -34.74 -18.79
N ALA A 126 14.16 -35.95 -18.63
CA ALA A 126 13.12 -36.36 -17.70
C ALA A 126 13.63 -36.39 -16.23
N PRO A 127 12.75 -36.68 -15.24
CA PRO A 127 12.91 -36.27 -13.84
C PRO A 127 13.61 -37.32 -12.98
N GLU A 128 14.34 -36.87 -11.94
CA GLU A 128 14.67 -37.69 -10.77
C GLU A 128 14.57 -36.85 -9.48
N GLY A 129 14.12 -37.52 -8.42
CA GLY A 129 13.52 -36.93 -7.22
C GLY A 129 14.43 -36.80 -5.98
N GLY A 130 13.77 -36.36 -4.89
CA GLY A 130 14.24 -36.33 -3.49
C GLY A 130 14.69 -34.93 -3.03
N GLU A 131 14.24 -34.29 -1.95
CA GLU A 131 13.37 -34.57 -0.79
C GLU A 131 12.96 -33.20 -0.17
N PRO A 132 11.93 -33.10 0.71
CA PRO A 132 11.30 -31.82 1.05
C PRO A 132 11.95 -31.09 2.23
N LYS A 133 12.56 -29.92 2.00
CA LYS A 133 12.97 -28.93 3.02
C LYS A 133 11.79 -28.14 3.66
N LYS A 134 10.63 -28.75 3.85
CA LYS A 134 9.39 -28.01 4.18
C LYS A 134 9.18 -27.63 5.65
N THR A 135 10.04 -28.05 6.58
CA THR A 135 9.80 -27.84 8.03
C THR A 135 10.39 -26.55 8.59
N LYS A 136 11.61 -26.15 8.22
CA LYS A 136 12.22 -24.91 8.77
C LYS A 136 11.53 -23.63 8.30
N ASP A 137 11.10 -23.58 7.05
CA ASP A 137 10.43 -22.41 6.48
C ASP A 137 9.03 -22.19 7.08
N PHE A 138 8.36 -23.25 7.52
CA PHE A 138 7.06 -23.17 8.19
C PHE A 138 7.17 -22.57 9.60
N TYR A 139 8.18 -22.96 10.39
CA TYR A 139 8.38 -22.39 11.74
C TYR A 139 8.78 -20.90 11.69
N ILE A 140 9.61 -20.50 10.72
CA ILE A 140 9.97 -19.09 10.51
C ILE A 140 8.73 -18.28 10.10
N ALA A 141 7.87 -18.83 9.23
CA ALA A 141 6.62 -18.19 8.83
C ALA A 141 5.64 -18.01 10.01
N VAL A 142 5.58 -18.98 10.94
CA VAL A 142 4.73 -18.93 12.13
C VAL A 142 5.22 -17.88 13.14
N ASP A 143 6.53 -17.75 13.36
CA ASP A 143 7.07 -16.72 14.27
C ASP A 143 6.92 -15.29 13.72
N VAL A 144 7.06 -15.12 12.40
CA VAL A 144 6.76 -13.85 11.72
C VAL A 144 5.27 -13.53 11.81
N PHE A 145 4.40 -14.54 11.69
CA PHE A 145 2.96 -14.37 11.85
C PHE A 145 2.58 -13.98 13.28
N LYS A 146 3.15 -14.65 14.30
CA LYS A 146 2.94 -14.33 15.71
C LYS A 146 3.36 -12.91 16.05
N SER A 147 4.52 -12.48 15.57
CA SER A 147 5.03 -11.11 15.78
C SER A 147 4.12 -10.06 15.14
N ARG A 148 3.54 -10.35 13.97
CA ARG A 148 2.57 -9.48 13.30
C ARG A 148 1.24 -9.42 14.05
N VAL A 149 0.76 -10.54 14.59
CA VAL A 149 -0.47 -10.59 15.40
C VAL A 149 -0.29 -9.83 16.71
N GLU A 150 0.83 -9.97 17.41
CA GLU A 150 1.14 -9.19 18.62
C GLU A 150 1.22 -7.69 18.33
N TYR A 151 1.79 -7.29 17.19
CA TYR A 151 1.79 -5.90 16.76
C TYR A 151 0.37 -5.39 16.47
N MET A 152 -0.47 -6.19 15.82
CA MET A 152 -1.88 -5.82 15.57
C MET A 152 -2.68 -5.69 16.86
N ILE A 153 -2.47 -6.57 17.85
CA ILE A 153 -3.12 -6.46 19.17
C ILE A 153 -2.74 -5.13 19.82
N ARG A 154 -1.44 -4.77 19.87
CA ARG A 154 -1.01 -3.48 20.41
C ARG A 154 -1.57 -2.29 19.65
N LEU A 155 -1.77 -2.40 18.34
CA LEU A 155 -2.39 -1.37 17.53
C LEU A 155 -3.87 -1.19 17.88
N VAL A 156 -4.59 -2.29 18.07
CA VAL A 156 -6.01 -2.31 18.48
C VAL A 156 -6.15 -1.72 19.88
N ASP A 157 -5.32 -2.13 20.84
CA ASP A 157 -5.32 -1.58 22.20
C ASP A 157 -5.07 -0.07 22.20
N ARG A 158 -4.15 0.40 21.34
CA ARG A 158 -3.85 1.83 21.19
C ARG A 158 -5.00 2.59 20.52
N MET A 159 -5.68 1.98 19.55
CA MET A 159 -6.89 2.56 18.95
C MET A 159 -8.03 2.60 19.95
N GLU A 160 -8.22 1.56 20.76
CA GLU A 160 -9.23 1.52 21.82
C GLU A 160 -8.98 2.61 22.86
N ALA A 161 -7.72 2.79 23.30
CA ALA A 161 -7.35 3.88 24.21
C ALA A 161 -7.58 5.27 23.60
N LEU A 162 -7.27 5.45 22.30
CA LEU A 162 -7.55 6.71 21.59
C LEU A 162 -9.05 6.96 21.45
N TYR A 163 -9.85 5.94 21.17
CA TYR A 163 -11.31 6.07 21.08
C TYR A 163 -11.97 6.30 22.44
N ALA A 164 -11.48 5.66 23.50
CA ALA A 164 -11.95 5.88 24.87
C ALA A 164 -11.58 7.27 25.41
N GLY A 165 -10.45 7.85 24.98
CA GLY A 165 -9.98 9.15 25.48
C GLY A 165 -10.36 10.35 24.61
N MET A 166 -10.07 10.29 23.31
CA MET A 166 -10.21 11.45 22.42
C MET A 166 -11.65 11.71 22.00
N ILE A 167 -12.48 10.68 21.78
CA ILE A 167 -13.88 10.90 21.37
C ILE A 167 -14.65 11.64 22.48
N PRO A 168 -14.61 11.25 23.76
CA PRO A 168 -15.28 12.01 24.81
C PRO A 168 -14.79 13.45 24.91
N ALA A 169 -13.48 13.68 24.81
CA ALA A 169 -12.91 15.03 24.83
C ALA A 169 -13.41 15.91 23.67
N ILE A 170 -13.51 15.36 22.46
CA ILE A 170 -14.06 16.06 21.29
C ILE A 170 -15.55 16.37 21.51
N VAL A 171 -16.31 15.43 22.07
CA VAL A 171 -17.74 15.62 22.37
C VAL A 171 -17.94 16.75 23.38
N ASP A 172 -17.08 16.85 24.40
CA ASP A 172 -17.16 17.91 25.40
C ASP A 172 -16.82 19.29 24.82
N ILE A 173 -15.79 19.37 23.95
CA ILE A 173 -15.45 20.61 23.21
C ILE A 173 -16.64 21.06 22.35
N ILE A 174 -17.29 20.14 21.64
CA ILE A 174 -18.47 20.46 20.80
C ILE A 174 -19.63 20.98 21.66
N ARG A 175 -19.86 20.39 22.83
CA ARG A 175 -20.89 20.86 23.76
C ARG A 175 -20.61 22.27 24.27
N GLU A 176 -19.35 22.58 24.57
CA GLU A 176 -18.93 23.90 25.03
C GLU A 176 -19.09 24.96 23.94
N ILE A 177 -18.66 24.67 22.70
CA ILE A 177 -18.90 25.51 21.52
C ILE A 177 -20.40 25.78 21.35
N GLY A 178 -21.24 24.74 21.48
CA GLY A 178 -22.69 24.86 21.38
C GLY A 178 -23.34 25.67 22.52
N LYS A 179 -22.72 25.73 23.70
CA LYS A 179 -23.15 26.62 24.80
C LYS A 179 -22.77 28.07 24.48
N ASN A 180 -21.52 28.30 24.08
CA ASN A 180 -21.03 29.64 23.74
C ASN A 180 -21.80 30.27 22.58
N LEU A 181 -22.13 29.50 21.54
CA LEU A 181 -22.96 29.96 20.43
C LEU A 181 -24.38 30.35 20.86
N ARG A 182 -24.99 29.56 21.75
CA ARG A 182 -26.32 29.88 22.29
C ARG A 182 -26.30 31.14 23.16
N GLU A 183 -25.24 31.35 23.92
CA GLU A 183 -25.06 32.55 24.72
C GLU A 183 -24.84 33.79 23.84
N LEU A 184 -23.97 33.69 22.83
CA LEU A 184 -23.78 34.75 21.85
C LEU A 184 -25.10 35.10 21.14
N TYR A 185 -25.86 34.10 20.72
CA TYR A 185 -27.17 34.30 20.10
C TYR A 185 -28.15 35.02 21.04
N ARG A 186 -28.24 34.62 22.32
CA ARG A 186 -29.10 35.29 23.30
C ARG A 186 -28.70 36.75 23.51
N ARG A 187 -27.40 37.05 23.61
CA ARG A 187 -26.90 38.43 23.73
C ARG A 187 -27.24 39.26 22.49
N LEU A 188 -27.11 38.68 21.30
CA LEU A 188 -27.43 39.34 20.04
C LEU A 188 -28.92 39.66 19.90
N VAL A 189 -29.80 38.74 20.35
CA VAL A 189 -31.25 38.96 20.40
C VAL A 189 -31.60 40.01 21.46
N ALA A 190 -30.98 39.97 22.64
CA ALA A 190 -31.20 40.94 23.71
C ALA A 190 -30.73 42.36 23.37
N LEU A 191 -29.71 42.51 22.53
CA LEU A 191 -29.24 43.80 22.01
C LEU A 191 -30.15 44.39 20.92
N ARG A 192 -31.05 43.60 20.36
CA ARG A 192 -31.99 44.00 19.28
C ARG A 192 -33.40 44.29 19.80
N ALA A 193 -33.69 43.95 21.06
CA ALA A 193 -34.93 44.28 21.77
C ALA A 193 -34.73 45.57 22.58
#